data_AF-A0A2E2AY32-F1
#
_entry.id   AF-A0A2E2AY32-F1
#
_cell.length_a   1.000
_cell.length_b   1.000
_cell.length_c   1.000
_cell.angle_alpha   90.00
_cell.angle_beta   90.00
_cell.angle_gamma   90.00
#
_symmetry.space_group_name_H-M   'P 1'
#
loop_
_entity.id
_entity.type
_entity.pdbx_description
1 polymer ?
#
loop_
_entity_poly.entity_id
_entity_poly.type
_entity_poly.pdbx_seq_one_letter_code
_entity_poly.pdbx_strand_id
1 'polypeptide(L)'
;MSSLEAQTLRHFIESQDQVSRYILLLHYYDELTTKEIGLVLDLSESYVSKRLGHLQQQAQQQLLLCRSASKTKASTASLSAIA
;
A
#
# COMPACT_ATOMS: atom_id res chain seq x y z
N MET A 1 -10.51 0.14 -8.71
CA MET A 1 -9.32 -0.69 -8.45
C MET A 1 -9.18 -1.65 -9.61
N SER A 2 -8.18 -1.44 -10.46
CA SER A 2 -7.85 -2.44 -11.48
C SER A 2 -7.29 -3.70 -10.80
N SER A 3 -7.42 -4.86 -11.44
CA SER A 3 -6.87 -6.13 -10.94
C SER A 3 -5.37 -6.02 -10.60
N LEU A 4 -4.63 -5.22 -11.38
CA LEU A 4 -3.20 -4.95 -11.16
C LEU A 4 -2.93 -4.16 -9.87
N GLU A 5 -3.69 -3.10 -9.59
CA GLU A 5 -3.54 -2.29 -8.37
C GLU A 5 -3.79 -3.13 -7.11
N ALA A 6 -4.80 -4.01 -7.16
CA ALA A 6 -5.09 -4.92 -6.06
C ALA A 6 -3.94 -5.92 -5.83
N GLN A 7 -3.36 -6.46 -6.91
CA GLN A 7 -2.20 -7.36 -6.82
C GLN A 7 -0.95 -6.65 -6.27
N THR A 8 -0.70 -5.41 -6.69
CA THR A 8 0.41 -4.60 -6.16
C THR A 8 0.25 -4.33 -4.67
N LEU A 9 -0.95 -3.92 -4.24
CA LEU A 9 -1.22 -3.70 -2.82
C LEU A 9 -1.11 -4.99 -2.01
N ARG A 10 -1.58 -6.11 -2.55
CA ARG A 10 -1.42 -7.42 -1.91
C ARG A 10 0.05 -7.76 -1.69
N HIS A 11 0.88 -7.66 -2.73
CA HIS A 11 2.32 -7.92 -2.61
C HIS A 11 3.01 -6.93 -1.67
N PHE A 12 2.59 -5.67 -1.69
CA PHE A 12 3.08 -4.66 -0.75
C PHE A 12 2.82 -5.11 0.69
N ILE A 13 1.58 -5.48 1.03
CA ILE A 13 1.20 -5.92 2.38
C ILE A 13 1.92 -7.21 2.78
N GLU A 14 2.02 -8.18 1.87
CA GLU A 14 2.72 -9.45 2.11
C GLU A 14 4.22 -9.26 2.38
N SER A 15 4.84 -8.23 1.77
CA SER A 15 6.26 -7.92 1.97
C SER A 15 6.59 -7.17 3.27
N GLN A 16 5.59 -6.67 3.99
CA GLN A 16 5.80 -5.97 5.26
C GLN A 16 6.05 -6.94 6.42
N ASP A 17 6.80 -6.48 7.41
CA ASP A 17 6.99 -7.19 8.66
C ASP A 17 5.67 -7.30 9.45
N GLN A 18 5.65 -8.22 10.41
CA GLN A 18 4.48 -8.55 11.22
C GLN A 18 3.85 -7.33 11.90
N VAL A 19 4.65 -6.45 12.50
CA VAL A 19 4.14 -5.28 13.23
C VAL A 19 3.47 -4.30 12.26
N SER A 20 4.11 -4.02 11.13
CA SER A 20 3.52 -3.17 10.08
C SER A 20 2.21 -3.73 9.55
N ARG A 21 2.11 -5.05 9.36
CA ARG A 21 0.87 -5.70 8.92
C ARG A 21 -0.26 -5.55 9.95
N TYR A 22 0.04 -5.69 11.24
CA TYR A 22 -0.95 -5.44 12.29
C TYR A 22 -1.38 -3.97 12.34
N ILE A 23 -0.44 -3.04 12.22
CA ILE A 23 -0.76 -1.60 12.16
C ILE A 23 -1.72 -1.30 11.00
N LEU A 24 -1.46 -1.85 9.80
CA LEU A 24 -2.34 -1.67 8.64
C LEU A 24 -3.73 -2.29 8.87
N LEU A 25 -3.78 -3.50 9.42
CA LEU A 25 -5.05 -4.18 9.69
C LEU A 25 -5.89 -3.37 10.69
N LEU A 26 -5.32 -3.04 11.85
CA LEU A 26 -6.02 -2.30 12.89
C LEU A 26 -6.47 -0.91 12.41
N HIS A 27 -5.67 -0.24 11.58
CA HIS A 27 -6.01 1.10 11.09
C HIS A 27 -7.09 1.09 10.00
N TYR A 28 -7.00 0.16 9.03
CA TYR A 28 -7.90 0.18 7.87
C TYR A 28 -9.09 -0.77 7.99
N TYR A 29 -8.98 -1.84 8.79
CA TYR A 29 -10.06 -2.81 8.97
C TYR A 29 -10.90 -2.51 10.23
N ASP A 30 -10.23 -2.21 11.35
CA ASP A 30 -10.92 -1.89 12.62
C ASP A 30 -11.10 -0.39 12.84
N GLU A 31 -10.62 0.45 11.90
CA GLU A 31 -10.71 1.93 11.95
C GLU A 31 -10.10 2.56 13.21
N LEU A 32 -9.14 1.88 13.87
CA LEU A 32 -8.52 2.37 15.09
C LEU A 32 -7.58 3.57 14.82
N THR A 33 -7.57 4.48 15.79
CA THR A 33 -6.64 5.62 15.82
C THR A 33 -5.22 5.16 16.17
N THR A 34 -4.20 5.94 15.82
CA THR A 34 -2.79 5.64 16.18
C THR A 34 -2.58 5.46 17.67
N LYS A 35 -3.37 6.16 18.49
CA LYS A 35 -3.36 6.04 19.96
C LYS A 35 -3.92 4.70 20.41
N GLU A 36 -5.08 4.29 19.89
CA GLU A 36 -5.71 2.99 20.22
C GLU A 36 -4.85 1.83 19.74
N ILE A 37 -4.27 1.92 18.54
CA ILE A 37 -3.32 0.92 18.01
C ILE A 37 -2.09 0.80 18.92
N GLY A 38 -1.56 1.92 19.41
CA GLY A 38 -0.46 1.94 20.36
C GLY A 38 -0.80 1.19 21.65
N LEU A 39 -2.01 1.36 22.18
CA LEU A 39 -2.48 0.63 23.35
C LEU A 39 -2.66 -0.87 23.08
N VAL A 40 -3.19 -1.25 21.92
CA VAL A 40 -3.44 -2.66 21.55
C VAL A 40 -2.13 -3.43 21.33
N LEU A 41 -1.12 -2.79 20.74
CA LEU A 41 0.15 -3.42 20.39
C LEU A 41 1.27 -3.18 21.42
N ASP A 42 0.98 -2.48 22.51
CA ASP A 42 1.96 -2.03 23.52
C ASP A 42 3.11 -1.21 22.89
N LEU A 43 2.76 -0.29 22.00
CA LEU A 43 3.66 0.59 21.26
C LEU A 43 3.35 2.06 21.56
N SER A 44 4.37 2.93 21.49
CA SER A 44 4.13 4.37 21.57
C SER A 44 3.34 4.88 20.36
N GLU A 45 2.43 5.82 20.58
CA GLU A 45 1.66 6.48 19.53
C GLU A 45 2.59 7.09 18.45
N SER A 46 3.70 7.69 18.86
CA SER A 46 4.68 8.27 17.93
C SER A 46 5.35 7.22 17.05
N TYR A 47 5.61 6.01 17.57
CA TYR A 47 6.14 4.91 16.77
C TYR A 47 5.11 4.47 15.73
N VAL A 48 3.86 4.27 16.14
CA VAL A 48 2.77 3.86 15.25
C VAL A 48 2.54 4.90 14.16
N SER A 49 2.47 6.19 14.52
CA SER A 49 2.30 7.29 13.58
C SER A 49 3.42 7.34 12.53
N LYS A 50 4.70 7.27 12.96
CA LYS A 50 5.84 7.24 12.04
C LYS A 50 5.80 6.02 11.12
N ARG A 51 5.49 4.84 11.67
CA ARG A 51 5.43 3.59 10.92
C ARG A 51 4.30 3.63 9.89
N LEU A 52 3.11 4.03 10.29
CA LEU A 52 1.94 4.16 9.42
C LEU A 52 2.18 5.17 8.30
N GLY A 53 2.76 6.33 8.60
CA GLY A 53 3.11 7.33 7.58
C GLY A 53 4.10 6.78 6.54
N HIS A 54 5.13 6.04 6.98
CA HIS A 54 6.08 5.40 6.06
C HIS A 54 5.40 4.34 5.18
N LEU A 55 4.50 3.52 5.74
CA LEU A 55 3.74 2.52 5.00
C LEU A 55 2.84 3.17 3.94
N GLN A 56 2.14 4.24 4.29
CA GLN A 56 1.28 4.99 3.37
C GLN A 56 2.08 5.59 2.21
N GLN A 57 3.24 6.18 2.51
CA GLN A 57 4.12 6.75 1.48
C GLN A 57 4.61 5.68 0.50
N GLN A 58 5.04 4.52 1.00
CA GLN A 58 5.50 3.42 0.14
C GLN A 58 4.36 2.82 -0.69
N ALA A 59 3.19 2.59 -0.09
CA ALA A 59 2.02 2.10 -0.81
C ALA A 59 1.63 3.05 -1.96
N GLN A 60 1.62 4.35 -1.69
CA GLN A 60 1.33 5.37 -2.69
C GLN A 60 2.35 5.37 -3.84
N GLN A 61 3.65 5.26 -3.53
CA GLN A 61 4.69 5.15 -4.55
C GLN A 61 4.51 3.92 -5.45
N GLN A 62 4.21 2.75 -4.87
CA GLN A 62 3.97 1.52 -5.63
C GLN A 62 2.76 1.64 -6.58
N LEU A 63 1.69 2.27 -6.12
CA LEU A 63 0.51 2.53 -6.94
C LEU A 63 0.79 3.50 -8.08
N LEU A 64 1.55 4.57 -7.83
CA LEU A 64 1.95 5.54 -8.86
C LEU A 64 2.79 4.87 -9.96
N LEU A 65 3.72 4.00 -9.59
CA LEU A 65 4.54 3.21 -10.53
C LEU A 65 3.69 2.24 -11.36
N CYS A 66 2.71 1.59 -10.74
CA CYS A 66 1.80 0.69 -11.47
C CYS A 66 0.92 1.46 -12.47
N ARG A 67 0.43 2.63 -12.08
CA ARG A 67 -0.40 3.47 -12.94
C ARG A 67 0.39 3.98 -14.15
N SER A 68 1.65 4.38 -13.98
CA SER A 68 2.49 4.80 -15.11
C SER A 68 2.81 3.64 -16.05
N ALA A 69 3.09 2.44 -15.53
CA ALA A 69 3.35 1.24 -16.33
C ALA A 69 2.15 0.82 -17.21
N SER A 70 0.92 1.00 -16.70
CA SER A 70 -0.29 0.71 -17.47
C SER A 70 -0.46 1.63 -18.69
N LYS A 71 -0.01 2.90 -18.58
CA LYS A 71 -0.10 3.90 -19.65
C LYS A 71 0.84 3.57 -20.82
N THR A 72 2.02 3.01 -20.55
CA THR A 72 3.02 2.66 -21.58
C THR A 72 2.64 1.41 -22.38
N LYS A 73 1.98 0.41 -21.75
CA LYS A 73 1.44 -0.77 -22.45
C LYS A 73 0.28 -0.42 -23.38
N ALA A 74 -0.56 0.55 -23.02
CA ALA A 74 -1.66 1.00 -23.88
C ALA A 74 -1.15 1.69 -25.17
N SER A 75 -0.06 2.46 -25.13
CA SER A 75 0.51 3.10 -26.33
C SER A 75 1.29 2.16 -27.25
N THR A 76 1.87 1.07 -26.73
CA THR A 76 2.60 0.09 -27.56
C THR A 76 1.67 -0.90 -28.26
N ALA A 77 0.54 -1.27 -27.64
CA ALA A 77 -0.48 -2.13 -28.26
C ALA A 77 -1.12 -1.48 -29.51
N SER A 78 -1.25 -0.15 -29.53
CA SER A 78 -1.80 0.59 -30.68
C SER A 78 -0.84 0.68 -31.87
N LEU A 79 0.49 0.57 -31.64
CA LEU A 79 1.50 0.61 -32.70
C LEU A 79 1.72 -0.76 -33.34
N SER A 80 1.57 -1.86 -32.59
CA SER A 80 1.68 -3.22 -33.11
C SER A 80 0.45 -3.70 -33.89
N ALA A 81 -0.66 -2.96 -33.85
CA ALA A 81 -1.88 -3.30 -34.59
C ALA A 81 -1.91 -2.73 -36.03
N ILE A 82 -0.87 -1.97 -36.43
CA ILE A 82 -0.77 -1.30 -37.73
C ILE A 82 0.29 -1.98 -38.63
N ALA A 83 0.91 -3.06 -38.18
CA ALA A 83 1.87 -3.88 -38.95
C ALA A 83 1.29 -5.26 -39.24
#